data_AF-A0A967YIV0-F1
#
_entry.id   AF-A0A967YIV0-F1
#
_cell.length_a   1.000
_cell.length_b   1.000
_cell.length_c   1.000
_cell.angle_alpha   90.00
_cell.angle_beta   90.00
_cell.angle_gamma   90.00
#
_symmetry.space_group_name_H-M   'P 1'
#
loop_
_entity.id
_entity.type
_entity.pdbx_description
1 polymer ?
#
loop_
_entity_poly.entity_id
_entity_poly.type
_entity_poly.pdbx_seq_one_letter_code
_entity_poly.pdbx_strand_id
1 'polypeptide(L)'
;VSENRPEQNNVQAIGGNPFIIKHPGEFEVAGAFIYGINIFKNGDDVKEGRRPLIYRIELEGITIAHLGSLYRASLKDAELAGLRDIDILTLPVGGGTVISPQQADNLVSQIEPRIVLPMYHHLPNLKQKLEKVDKFCKEIGVCQAERPNKLKINKKDLPQDDMQVIVLEKA
;
A
#
# COMPACT_ATOMS: atom_id res chain seq x y z
N VAL A 1 -9.87 6.09 -1.93
CA VAL A 1 -8.97 7.23 -1.60
C VAL A 1 -8.38 6.97 -0.23
N SER A 2 -7.07 6.72 -0.14
CA SER A 2 -6.39 6.34 1.11
C SER A 2 -6.10 7.54 2.02
N GLU A 3 -5.89 8.73 1.47
CA GLU A 3 -5.84 9.96 2.26
C GLU A 3 -6.38 11.14 1.44
N ASN A 4 -7.14 12.04 2.09
CA ASN A 4 -7.69 13.21 1.42
C ASN A 4 -6.66 14.35 1.34
N ARG A 5 -5.63 14.17 0.50
CA ARG A 5 -4.59 15.16 0.22
C ARG A 5 -4.39 15.35 -1.28
N PRO A 6 -4.01 16.55 -1.77
CA PRO A 6 -3.88 16.84 -3.20
C PRO A 6 -3.06 15.80 -3.99
N GLU A 7 -2.01 15.25 -3.37
CA GLU A 7 -1.13 14.24 -3.96
C GLU A 7 -1.71 12.81 -3.99
N GLN A 8 -2.84 12.55 -3.31
CA GLN A 8 -3.44 11.23 -3.11
C GLN A 8 -4.93 11.13 -3.47
N ASN A 9 -5.59 12.23 -3.83
CA ASN A 9 -7.04 12.30 -3.94
C ASN A 9 -7.57 12.83 -5.29
N ASN A 10 -6.78 12.76 -6.36
CA ASN A 10 -7.13 13.29 -7.68
C ASN A 10 -8.19 12.41 -8.41
N VAL A 11 -9.37 12.26 -7.80
CA VAL A 11 -10.49 11.48 -8.33
C VAL A 11 -11.04 12.09 -9.62
N GLN A 12 -10.90 13.41 -9.80
CA GLN A 12 -11.36 14.12 -11.00
C GLN A 12 -10.61 13.71 -12.28
N ALA A 13 -9.41 13.13 -12.16
CA ALA A 13 -8.67 12.60 -13.30
C ALA A 13 -9.16 11.21 -13.74
N ILE A 14 -10.05 10.57 -12.98
CA ILE A 14 -10.62 9.26 -13.32
C ILE A 14 -11.86 9.48 -14.19
N GLY A 15 -11.83 8.96 -15.42
CA GLY A 15 -12.98 9.00 -16.33
C GLY A 15 -14.12 8.06 -15.91
N GLY A 16 -15.31 8.28 -16.47
CA GLY A 16 -16.50 7.45 -16.21
C GLY A 16 -17.26 7.87 -14.93
N ASN A 17 -17.98 6.93 -14.33
CA ASN A 17 -18.73 7.15 -13.09
C ASN A 17 -18.26 6.15 -12.01
N PRO A 18 -17.07 6.38 -11.40
CA PRO A 18 -16.50 5.45 -10.44
C PRO A 18 -17.27 5.45 -9.12
N PHE A 19 -17.34 4.29 -8.46
CA PHE A 19 -17.76 4.21 -7.06
C PHE A 19 -16.61 4.64 -6.15
N ILE A 20 -16.80 5.73 -5.40
CA ILE A 20 -15.70 6.37 -4.66
C ILE A 20 -15.77 6.05 -3.17
N ILE A 21 -14.82 5.28 -2.67
CA ILE A 21 -14.67 4.98 -1.23
C ILE A 21 -13.68 5.97 -0.59
N LYS A 22 -14.13 6.67 0.46
CA LYS A 22 -13.37 7.68 1.23
C LYS A 22 -13.45 7.49 2.74
N HIS A 23 -14.14 6.45 3.20
CA HIS A 23 -14.48 6.22 4.60
C HIS A 23 -14.18 4.78 4.97
N PRO A 24 -13.88 4.49 6.24
CA PRO A 24 -13.72 3.12 6.69
C PRO A 24 -15.05 2.37 6.62
N GLY A 25 -14.98 1.05 6.56
CA GLY A 25 -16.14 0.18 6.45
C GLY A 25 -15.92 -0.95 5.45
N GLU A 26 -16.96 -1.73 5.25
CA GLU A 26 -16.98 -2.87 4.35
C GLU A 26 -17.89 -2.56 3.17
N PHE A 27 -17.43 -2.88 1.97
CA PHE A 27 -18.11 -2.56 0.72
C PHE A 27 -18.03 -3.75 -0.22
N GLU A 28 -19.09 -3.96 -0.99
CA GLU A 28 -19.09 -4.88 -2.12
C GLU A 28 -19.41 -4.10 -3.38
N VAL A 29 -18.49 -4.11 -4.35
CA VAL A 29 -18.62 -3.33 -5.59
C VAL A 29 -18.18 -4.20 -6.76
N ALA A 30 -19.11 -4.51 -7.66
CA ALA A 30 -18.83 -5.26 -8.89
C ALA A 30 -18.08 -6.60 -8.66
N GLY A 31 -18.42 -7.33 -7.59
CA GLY A 31 -17.78 -8.60 -7.23
C GLY A 31 -16.45 -8.49 -6.50
N ALA A 32 -16.00 -7.27 -6.16
CA ALA A 32 -14.89 -7.03 -5.25
C ALA A 32 -15.41 -6.73 -3.84
N PHE A 33 -14.80 -7.35 -2.82
CA PHE A 33 -14.99 -6.96 -1.43
C PHE A 33 -13.87 -5.99 -1.03
N ILE A 34 -14.23 -4.83 -0.49
CA ILE A 34 -13.30 -3.79 -0.08
C ILE A 34 -13.51 -3.47 1.39
N TYR A 35 -12.43 -3.53 2.17
CA TYR A 35 -12.39 -3.19 3.58
C TYR A 35 -11.52 -1.93 3.76
N GLY A 36 -12.15 -0.82 4.13
CA GLY A 36 -11.47 0.40 4.54
C GLY A 36 -11.12 0.35 6.03
N ILE A 37 -9.84 0.14 6.34
CA ILE A 37 -9.33 0.06 7.72
C ILE A 37 -8.76 1.42 8.10
N ASN A 38 -9.19 1.91 9.25
CA ASN A 38 -8.82 3.22 9.73
C ASN A 38 -7.54 3.18 10.57
N ILE A 39 -6.58 4.06 10.29
CA ILE A 39 -5.27 4.06 10.96
C ILE A 39 -4.96 5.33 11.77
N PHE A 40 -5.98 6.10 12.17
CA PHE A 40 -5.83 7.34 12.95
C PHE A 40 -4.81 7.29 14.09
N LYS A 41 -4.03 8.38 14.20
CA LYS A 41 -3.03 8.59 15.26
C LYS A 41 -3.66 8.97 16.59
N ASN A 42 -4.75 9.76 16.54
CA ASN A 42 -5.64 10.28 17.61
C ASN A 42 -6.27 11.61 17.09
N GLY A 43 -6.83 12.47 17.96
CA GLY A 43 -7.62 13.67 17.60
C GLY A 43 -6.94 14.73 16.72
N ASP A 44 -5.63 14.67 16.47
CA ASP A 44 -4.93 15.62 15.59
C ASP A 44 -5.20 15.36 14.10
N ASP A 45 -5.36 14.10 13.68
CA ASP A 45 -5.80 13.79 12.31
C ASP A 45 -7.20 14.37 12.04
N VAL A 46 -8.06 14.35 13.05
CA VAL A 46 -9.42 14.93 12.97
C VAL A 46 -9.37 16.45 12.87
N LYS A 47 -8.50 17.12 13.66
CA LYS A 47 -8.30 18.58 13.59
C LYS A 47 -7.73 19.03 12.24
N GLU A 48 -6.89 18.22 11.63
CA GLU A 48 -6.29 18.48 10.31
C GLU A 48 -7.18 18.00 9.14
N GLY A 49 -8.37 17.43 9.42
CA GLY A 49 -9.27 16.89 8.40
C GLY A 49 -8.73 15.66 7.66
N ARG A 50 -7.67 15.03 8.18
CA ARG A 50 -7.02 13.85 7.63
C ARG A 50 -7.82 12.60 7.97
N ARG A 51 -7.87 11.67 7.02
CA ARG A 51 -8.51 10.35 7.15
C ARG A 51 -7.65 9.30 6.46
N PRO A 52 -6.48 8.95 7.03
CA PRO A 52 -5.62 7.92 6.49
C PRO A 52 -6.31 6.55 6.62
N LEU A 53 -6.42 5.86 5.50
CA LEU A 53 -7.05 4.56 5.36
C LEU A 53 -6.08 3.58 4.72
N ILE A 54 -6.08 2.38 5.28
CA ILE A 54 -5.60 1.17 4.62
C ILE A 54 -6.78 0.56 3.87
N TYR A 55 -6.56 0.02 2.68
CA TYR A 55 -7.56 -0.80 2.00
C TYR A 55 -7.09 -2.25 1.91
N ARG A 56 -7.97 -3.18 2.26
CA ARG A 56 -7.86 -4.58 1.83
C ARG A 56 -8.93 -4.83 0.78
N ILE A 57 -8.53 -5.39 -0.35
CA ILE A 57 -9.38 -5.61 -1.51
C ILE A 57 -9.29 -7.08 -1.86
N GLU A 58 -10.42 -7.77 -1.89
CA GLU A 58 -10.54 -9.15 -2.33
C GLU A 58 -11.28 -9.18 -3.66
N LEU A 59 -10.64 -9.70 -4.69
CA LEU A 59 -11.21 -9.81 -6.03
C LEU A 59 -10.56 -10.99 -6.76
N GLU A 60 -11.36 -11.77 -7.50
CA GLU A 60 -10.88 -12.89 -8.31
C GLU A 60 -10.03 -13.91 -7.51
N GLY A 61 -10.32 -14.04 -6.21
CA GLY A 61 -9.62 -14.94 -5.30
C GLY A 61 -8.19 -14.50 -4.96
N ILE A 62 -7.86 -13.22 -5.18
CA ILE A 62 -6.62 -12.54 -4.78
C ILE A 62 -6.96 -11.48 -3.74
N THR A 63 -6.14 -11.38 -2.70
CA THR A 63 -6.24 -10.33 -1.68
C THR A 63 -5.12 -9.31 -1.82
N ILE A 64 -5.48 -8.03 -1.96
CA ILE A 64 -4.55 -6.90 -2.10
C ILE A 64 -4.67 -5.99 -0.88
N ALA A 65 -3.55 -5.67 -0.25
CA ALA A 65 -3.46 -4.62 0.77
C ALA A 65 -2.82 -3.36 0.20
N HIS A 66 -3.43 -2.21 0.45
CA HIS A 66 -2.89 -0.90 0.17
C HIS A 66 -2.76 -0.08 1.44
N LEU A 67 -1.51 0.09 1.90
CA LEU A 67 -1.24 0.74 3.18
C LEU A 67 -1.29 2.29 3.12
N GLY A 68 -1.55 2.86 1.93
CA GLY A 68 -1.61 4.31 1.75
C GLY A 68 -0.33 5.01 2.21
N SER A 69 -0.48 6.20 2.78
CA SER A 69 0.61 7.01 3.33
C SER A 69 0.94 6.64 4.79
N LEU A 70 1.04 5.35 5.11
CA LEU A 70 1.32 4.87 6.46
C LEU A 70 2.57 5.57 7.06
N TYR A 71 2.37 6.24 8.20
CA TYR A 71 3.36 7.13 8.82
C TYR A 71 3.85 6.63 10.18
N ARG A 72 3.35 5.50 10.67
CA ARG A 72 3.76 4.89 11.93
C ARG A 72 4.24 3.46 11.72
N ALA A 73 5.27 3.11 12.47
CA ALA A 73 5.99 1.85 12.31
C ALA A 73 5.18 0.61 12.70
N SER A 74 4.24 0.75 13.62
CA SER A 74 3.43 -0.35 14.14
C SER A 74 1.95 -0.15 13.80
N LEU A 75 1.33 -1.22 13.33
CA LEU A 75 -0.11 -1.35 13.26
C LEU A 75 -0.63 -1.87 14.61
N LYS A 76 -1.86 -1.48 14.97
CA LYS A 76 -2.54 -2.01 16.15
C LYS A 76 -3.03 -3.42 15.83
N ASP A 77 -3.25 -4.24 16.86
CA ASP A 77 -3.72 -5.62 16.68
C ASP A 77 -5.00 -5.71 15.84
N ALA A 78 -5.95 -4.79 16.04
CA ALA A 78 -7.18 -4.74 15.25
C ALA A 78 -6.93 -4.39 13.76
N GLU A 79 -5.89 -3.61 13.47
CA GLU A 79 -5.53 -3.24 12.10
C GLU A 79 -4.78 -4.38 11.40
N LEU A 80 -3.88 -5.06 12.11
CA LEU A 80 -3.22 -6.29 11.64
C LEU A 80 -4.22 -7.42 11.41
N ALA A 81 -5.19 -7.59 12.31
CA ALA A 81 -6.26 -8.58 12.15
C ALA A 81 -7.13 -8.33 10.90
N GLY A 82 -7.21 -7.07 10.44
CA GLY A 82 -7.87 -6.72 9.18
C GLY A 82 -7.02 -7.01 7.93
N LEU A 83 -5.72 -7.28 8.08
CA LEU A 83 -4.75 -7.55 7.01
C LEU A 83 -4.37 -9.03 6.94
N ARG A 84 -5.37 -9.89 6.83
CA ARG A 84 -5.16 -11.34 6.74
C ARG A 84 -5.11 -11.83 5.29
N ASP A 85 -4.32 -12.87 5.09
CA ASP A 85 -4.23 -13.62 3.84
C ASP A 85 -3.91 -12.72 2.64
N ILE A 86 -2.96 -11.80 2.83
CA ILE A 86 -2.57 -10.81 1.81
C ILE A 86 -1.70 -11.48 0.75
N ASP A 87 -2.20 -11.58 -0.48
CA ASP A 87 -1.40 -12.03 -1.61
C ASP A 87 -0.46 -10.92 -2.09
N ILE A 88 -0.95 -9.69 -2.18
CA ILE A 88 -0.20 -8.55 -2.71
C ILE A 88 -0.24 -7.37 -1.74
N LEU A 89 0.91 -6.96 -1.23
CA LEU A 89 1.06 -5.82 -0.33
C LEU A 89 1.66 -4.62 -1.06
N THR A 90 0.95 -3.49 -1.07
CA THR A 90 1.49 -2.20 -1.50
C THR A 90 1.72 -1.31 -0.27
N LEU A 91 2.98 -0.90 -0.06
CA LEU A 91 3.37 -0.15 1.14
C LEU A 91 4.40 0.96 0.85
N PRO A 92 4.36 2.07 1.59
CA PRO A 92 5.35 3.13 1.46
C PRO A 92 6.71 2.71 2.01
N VAL A 93 7.80 3.12 1.33
CA VAL A 93 9.18 2.76 1.75
C VAL A 93 10.16 3.95 1.74
N GLY A 94 9.67 5.17 1.49
CA GLY A 94 10.53 6.34 1.30
C GLY A 94 10.94 7.09 2.56
N GLY A 95 10.48 6.72 3.76
CA GLY A 95 10.80 7.44 4.99
C GLY A 95 10.32 8.90 5.01
N GLY A 96 10.83 9.69 5.95
CA GLY A 96 10.47 11.10 6.12
C GLY A 96 9.06 11.27 6.69
N THR A 97 8.06 11.46 5.83
CA THR A 97 6.64 11.63 6.25
C THR A 97 5.87 10.32 6.30
N VAL A 98 6.45 9.24 5.78
CA VAL A 98 5.93 7.87 5.81
C VAL A 98 6.94 6.98 6.55
N ILE A 99 6.60 5.71 6.78
CA ILE A 99 7.51 4.74 7.39
C ILE A 99 8.83 4.61 6.62
N SER A 100 9.91 4.35 7.36
CA SER A 100 11.25 4.13 6.80
C SER A 100 11.36 2.76 6.10
N PRO A 101 12.39 2.55 5.26
CA PRO A 101 12.70 1.24 4.68
C PRO A 101 12.72 0.09 5.70
N GLN A 102 13.39 0.28 6.84
CA GLN A 102 13.45 -0.72 7.92
C GLN A 102 12.08 -1.01 8.54
N GLN A 103 11.27 0.03 8.74
CA GLN A 103 9.93 -0.14 9.30
C GLN A 103 8.99 -0.86 8.32
N ALA A 104 9.16 -0.61 7.01
CA ALA A 104 8.44 -1.32 5.97
C ALA A 104 8.81 -2.81 5.93
N ASP A 105 10.09 -3.15 6.05
CA ASP A 105 10.57 -4.54 6.14
C ASP A 105 9.96 -5.28 7.34
N ASN A 106 9.91 -4.64 8.51
CA ASN A 106 9.25 -5.21 9.69
C ASN A 106 7.76 -5.48 9.45
N LEU A 107 7.05 -4.59 8.75
CA LEU A 107 5.64 -4.79 8.43
C LEU A 107 5.42 -5.89 7.39
N VAL A 108 6.32 -6.01 6.41
CA VAL A 108 6.29 -7.14 5.46
C VAL A 108 6.43 -8.45 6.22
N SER A 109 7.35 -8.54 7.17
CA SER A 109 7.55 -9.72 8.01
C SER A 109 6.35 -10.05 8.90
N GLN A 110 5.56 -9.05 9.31
CA GLN A 110 4.35 -9.26 10.12
C GLN A 110 3.13 -9.68 9.29
N ILE A 111 3.05 -9.21 8.05
CA ILE A 111 1.91 -9.46 7.14
C ILE A 111 2.12 -10.74 6.32
N GLU A 112 3.37 -11.12 6.08
CA GLU A 112 3.79 -12.29 5.30
C GLU A 112 3.12 -12.38 3.92
N PRO A 113 3.20 -11.33 3.08
CA PRO A 113 2.57 -11.34 1.77
C PRO A 113 3.36 -12.20 0.78
N ARG A 114 2.69 -12.61 -0.31
CA ARG A 114 3.34 -13.35 -1.40
C ARG A 114 4.08 -12.42 -2.36
N ILE A 115 3.54 -11.23 -2.59
CA ILE A 115 4.14 -10.18 -3.41
C ILE A 115 4.15 -8.86 -2.65
N VAL A 116 5.26 -8.14 -2.72
CA VAL A 116 5.43 -6.80 -2.18
C VAL A 116 5.69 -5.82 -3.32
N LEU A 117 4.90 -4.75 -3.33
CA LEU A 117 4.99 -3.62 -4.25
C LEU A 117 5.38 -2.35 -3.46
N PRO A 118 6.67 -2.02 -3.36
CA PRO A 118 7.09 -0.80 -2.68
C PRO A 118 6.61 0.43 -3.44
N MET A 119 6.03 1.38 -2.71
CA MET A 119 5.58 2.66 -3.23
C MET A 119 6.12 3.81 -2.38
N TYR A 120 5.77 5.05 -2.72
CA TYR A 120 6.11 6.23 -1.90
C TYR A 120 7.62 6.39 -1.63
N HIS A 121 8.43 6.15 -2.66
CA HIS A 121 9.89 6.28 -2.63
C HIS A 121 10.34 7.40 -3.58
N HIS A 122 11.63 7.74 -3.54
CA HIS A 122 12.19 8.79 -4.38
C HIS A 122 12.08 8.46 -5.87
N LEU A 123 11.60 9.43 -6.64
CA LEU A 123 11.66 9.46 -8.09
C LEU A 123 12.38 10.75 -8.55
N PRO A 124 13.03 10.73 -9.73
CA PRO A 124 13.59 11.95 -10.33
C PRO A 124 12.54 13.06 -10.40
N ASN A 125 12.96 14.30 -10.11
CA ASN A 125 12.12 15.51 -10.12
C ASN A 125 11.02 15.59 -9.03
N LEU A 126 11.02 14.68 -8.06
CA LEU A 126 10.14 14.79 -6.89
C LEU A 126 10.67 15.88 -5.95
N LYS A 127 9.80 16.82 -5.55
CA LYS A 127 10.16 17.87 -4.57
C LYS A 127 10.34 17.32 -3.14
N GLN A 128 9.67 16.22 -2.83
CA GLN A 128 9.72 15.59 -1.52
C GLN A 128 11.04 14.82 -1.34
N LYS A 129 11.66 15.01 -0.17
CA LYS A 129 12.85 14.26 0.23
C LYS A 129 12.43 12.88 0.72
N LEU A 130 12.53 11.90 -0.16
CA LEU A 130 12.29 10.49 0.13
C LEU A 130 13.57 9.68 -0.10
N GLU A 131 13.64 8.53 0.53
CA GLU A 131 14.65 7.52 0.30
C GLU A 131 14.37 6.76 -1.01
N LYS A 132 15.43 6.30 -1.68
CA LYS A 132 15.31 5.45 -2.87
C LYS A 132 14.83 4.06 -2.47
N VAL A 133 14.05 3.42 -3.35
CA VAL A 133 13.61 2.02 -3.17
C VAL A 133 14.78 1.05 -3.00
N ASP A 134 15.96 1.37 -3.54
CA ASP A 134 17.16 0.56 -3.40
C ASP A 134 17.57 0.37 -1.92
N LYS A 135 17.24 1.31 -1.04
CA LYS A 135 17.47 1.13 0.40
C LYS A 135 16.54 0.07 0.98
N PHE A 136 15.25 0.12 0.65
CA PHE A 136 14.30 -0.92 1.04
C PHE A 136 14.71 -2.30 0.50
N CYS A 137 15.13 -2.37 -0.76
CA CYS A 137 15.66 -3.60 -1.34
C CYS A 137 16.89 -4.17 -0.60
N LYS A 138 17.71 -3.30 0.00
CA LYS A 138 18.83 -3.74 0.84
C LYS A 138 18.38 -4.27 2.20
N GLU A 139 17.42 -3.61 2.83
CA GLU A 139 16.89 -4.06 4.14
C GLU A 139 16.19 -5.42 4.02
N ILE A 140 15.26 -5.55 3.05
CA ILE A 140 14.48 -6.77 2.85
C ILE A 140 15.31 -7.92 2.24
N GLY A 141 16.47 -7.62 1.64
CA GLY A 141 17.38 -8.60 1.06
C GLY A 141 16.91 -9.27 -0.24
N VAL A 142 15.65 -9.05 -0.66
CA VAL A 142 15.07 -9.63 -1.88
C VAL A 142 14.39 -8.55 -2.71
N CYS A 143 14.89 -8.31 -3.93
CA CYS A 143 14.24 -7.46 -4.92
C CYS A 143 14.50 -7.99 -6.33
N GLN A 144 13.48 -7.99 -7.17
CA GLN A 144 13.67 -8.30 -8.59
C GLN A 144 14.53 -7.23 -9.26
N ALA A 145 15.45 -7.68 -10.12
CA ALA A 145 16.29 -6.79 -10.90
C ALA A 145 15.50 -6.08 -12.00
N GLU A 146 14.54 -6.78 -12.60
CA GLU A 146 13.63 -6.22 -13.58
C GLU A 146 12.57 -5.34 -12.91
N ARG A 147 12.34 -4.16 -13.48
CA ARG A 147 11.39 -3.17 -12.98
C ARG A 147 10.34 -2.87 -14.05
N PRO A 148 9.27 -3.68 -14.15
CA PRO A 148 8.29 -3.50 -15.20
C PRO A 148 7.46 -2.24 -14.95
N ASN A 149 6.93 -1.65 -16.02
CA ASN A 149 5.97 -0.53 -15.92
C ASN A 149 4.53 -0.99 -15.61
N LYS A 150 4.28 -2.31 -15.63
CA LYS A 150 2.97 -2.90 -15.37
C LYS A 150 3.13 -4.32 -14.83
N LEU A 151 2.36 -4.65 -13.79
CA LEU A 151 2.15 -6.01 -13.35
C LEU A 151 0.78 -6.50 -13.84
N LYS A 152 0.75 -7.67 -14.48
CA LYS A 152 -0.48 -8.42 -14.78
C LYS A 152 -0.39 -9.74 -14.04
N ILE A 153 -1.40 -10.08 -13.25
CA ILE A 153 -1.36 -11.25 -12.40
C ILE A 153 -2.74 -11.86 -12.24
N ASN A 154 -2.80 -13.19 -12.26
CA ASN A 154 -3.96 -13.97 -11.85
C ASN A 154 -3.57 -14.86 -10.67
N LYS A 155 -4.56 -15.49 -10.02
CA LYS A 155 -4.33 -16.31 -8.83
C LYS A 155 -3.27 -17.40 -9.01
N LYS A 156 -3.22 -18.03 -10.19
CA LYS A 156 -2.24 -19.09 -10.52
C LYS A 156 -0.80 -18.59 -10.66
N ASP A 157 -0.63 -17.29 -10.91
CA ASP A 157 0.67 -16.66 -11.16
C ASP A 157 1.33 -16.20 -9.84
N LEU A 158 0.62 -16.29 -8.71
CA LEU A 158 1.15 -15.93 -7.39
C LEU A 158 2.25 -16.92 -6.95
N PRO A 159 3.35 -16.42 -6.37
CA PRO A 159 4.48 -17.27 -5.94
C PRO A 159 4.08 -18.13 -4.73
N GLN A 160 4.36 -19.43 -4.77
CA GLN A 160 3.90 -20.38 -3.74
C GLN A 160 4.92 -20.53 -2.60
N ASP A 161 6.22 -20.46 -2.91
CA ASP A 161 7.28 -20.79 -1.97
C ASP A 161 7.94 -19.55 -1.37
N ASP A 162 8.43 -18.64 -2.23
CA ASP A 162 9.17 -17.46 -1.80
C ASP A 162 8.42 -16.16 -2.09
N MET A 163 8.44 -15.25 -1.11
CA MET A 163 7.95 -13.88 -1.31
C MET A 163 8.75 -13.16 -2.41
N GLN A 164 8.05 -12.44 -3.27
CA GLN A 164 8.66 -11.62 -4.31
C GLN A 164 8.47 -10.13 -4.05
N VAL A 165 9.51 -9.34 -4.28
CA VAL A 165 9.42 -7.87 -4.26
C VAL A 165 9.57 -7.36 -5.69
N ILE A 166 8.50 -6.73 -6.21
CA ILE A 166 8.44 -6.21 -7.58
C ILE A 166 8.41 -4.69 -7.52
N VAL A 167 9.48 -4.05 -7.99
CA VAL A 167 9.57 -2.59 -8.08
C VAL A 167 8.99 -2.15 -9.42
N LEU A 168 7.89 -1.39 -9.40
CA LEU A 168 7.30 -0.85 -10.62
C LEU A 168 7.96 0.47 -11.02
N GLU A 169 8.20 0.64 -12.32
CA GLU A 169 8.67 1.90 -12.88
C GLU A 169 7.54 2.70 -13.54
N LYS A 170 7.70 4.02 -13.54
CA LYS A 170 6.76 4.90 -14.23
C LYS A 170 6.93 4.73 -15.74
N ALA A 171 5.82 4.52 -16.44
CA ALA A 171 5.77 4.55 -17.90
C ALA A 171 6.08 5.94 -18.48
#